data_AF-A0A5P1FLR0-F1
#
_entry.id   AF-A0A5P1FLR0-F1
#
_cell.length_a   1.000
_cell.length_b   1.000
_cell.length_c   1.000
_cell.angle_alpha   90.00
_cell.angle_beta   90.00
_cell.angle_gamma   90.00
#
_symmetry.space_group_name_H-M   'P 1'
#
loop_
_entity.id
_entity.type
_entity.pdbx_description
1 polymer ?
#
loop_
_entity_poly.entity_id
_entity_poly.type
_entity_poly.pdbx_seq_one_letter_code
_entity_poly.pdbx_strand_id
1 'polypeptide(L)'
;MLLLLQVTGGGGYTKENVARCWTVETGVLLDTELPNEIPENEYIKYFGPDYSLKIQSGHLENFNSKSYLSAIKVQVLESLRCIQHAPGVQMQEVPPDFYIPDFDEDEQNPDERVHQHIQDKQIQRDDEYYEGDNDNDHAEDGLYCNV
;
A
#
# COMPACT_ATOMS: atom_id res chain seq x y z
N MET A 1 -13.56 -16.53 1.86
CA MET A 1 -13.16 -15.47 2.81
C MET A 1 -11.79 -14.98 2.38
N LEU A 2 -11.72 -13.81 1.75
CA LEU A 2 -10.46 -13.13 1.46
C LEU A 2 -10.31 -12.05 2.53
N LEU A 3 -9.31 -12.17 3.38
CA LEU A 3 -8.93 -11.10 4.30
C LEU A 3 -7.97 -10.17 3.53
N LEU A 4 -8.31 -8.89 3.45
CA LEU A 4 -7.37 -7.89 2.95
C LEU A 4 -6.26 -7.72 3.97
N LEU A 5 -5.01 -7.82 3.51
CA LEU A 5 -3.82 -7.70 4.35
C LEU A 5 -3.00 -6.48 3.89
N GLN A 6 -2.72 -5.57 4.82
CA GLN A 6 -1.75 -4.49 4.62
C GLN A 6 -0.48 -4.82 5.40
N VAL A 7 0.63 -4.99 4.69
CA VAL A 7 1.94 -5.25 5.28
C VAL A 7 2.73 -3.95 5.29
N THR A 8 3.27 -3.60 6.45
CA THR A 8 4.09 -2.40 6.63
C THR A 8 5.44 -2.78 7.23
N GLY A 9 6.45 -1.96 6.95
CA GLY A 9 7.74 -2.07 7.62
C GLY A 9 7.69 -1.68 9.10
N GLY A 10 8.88 -1.47 9.67
CA GLY A 10 9.07 -1.09 11.07
C GLY A 10 10.54 -0.89 11.39
N GLY A 11 10.90 -1.01 12.67
CA GLY A 11 12.28 -0.88 13.12
C GLY A 11 13.20 -1.98 12.60
N GLY A 12 14.46 -1.63 12.37
CA GLY A 12 15.51 -2.55 11.95
C GLY A 12 16.83 -1.80 11.80
N TYR A 13 17.84 -2.19 12.59
CA TYR A 13 19.04 -1.36 12.79
C TYR A 13 20.30 -1.92 12.11
N THR A 14 20.19 -3.09 11.49
CA THR A 14 21.21 -3.65 10.60
C THR A 14 20.63 -3.68 9.19
N LYS A 15 20.89 -2.62 8.42
CA LYS A 15 20.24 -2.35 7.12
C LYS A 15 20.30 -3.53 6.13
N GLU A 16 21.40 -4.29 6.15
CA GLU A 16 21.59 -5.46 5.30
C GLU A 16 20.62 -6.58 5.69
N ASN A 17 20.38 -6.76 6.99
CA ASN A 17 19.43 -7.75 7.50
C ASN A 17 17.99 -7.30 7.29
N VAL A 18 17.72 -5.99 7.35
CA VAL A 18 16.40 -5.43 6.99
C VAL A 18 16.08 -5.71 5.53
N ALA A 19 17.02 -5.44 4.62
CA ALA A 19 16.86 -5.73 3.20
C ALA A 19 16.62 -7.22 2.94
N ARG A 20 17.39 -8.12 3.57
CA ARG A 20 17.17 -9.57 3.49
C ARG A 20 15.78 -9.97 4.00
N CYS A 21 15.38 -9.47 5.17
CA CYS A 21 14.11 -9.79 5.82
C CYS A 21 12.93 -9.43 4.92
N TRP A 22 12.85 -8.19 4.45
CA TRP A 22 11.73 -7.75 3.61
C TRP A 22 11.73 -8.40 2.23
N THR A 23 12.91 -8.71 1.66
CA THR A 23 12.99 -9.46 0.41
C THR A 23 12.37 -10.85 0.57
N VAL A 24 12.72 -11.58 1.64
CA VAL A 24 12.17 -12.91 1.93
C VAL A 24 10.68 -12.82 2.27
N GLU A 25 10.26 -11.87 3.10
CA GLU A 25 8.84 -11.67 3.45
C GLU A 25 7.99 -11.32 2.22
N THR A 26 8.52 -10.55 1.27
CA THR A 26 7.84 -10.27 0.00
C THR A 26 7.69 -11.55 -0.84
N GLY A 27 8.71 -12.40 -0.86
CA GLY A 27 8.61 -13.73 -1.47
C GLY A 27 7.48 -14.57 -0.87
N VAL A 28 7.33 -14.56 0.47
CA VAL A 28 6.23 -15.24 1.17
C VAL A 28 4.85 -14.66 0.79
N LEU A 29 4.73 -13.33 0.68
CA LEU A 29 3.47 -12.69 0.28
C LEU A 29 3.07 -13.03 -1.16
N LEU A 30 4.06 -13.25 -2.03
CA LEU A 30 3.88 -13.66 -3.42
C LEU A 30 3.84 -15.19 -3.60
N ASP A 31 3.86 -15.95 -2.51
CA ASP A 31 3.94 -17.43 -2.52
C ASP A 31 5.07 -17.96 -3.43
N THR A 32 6.23 -17.29 -3.39
CA THR A 32 7.38 -17.55 -4.26
C THR A 32 8.63 -17.85 -3.43
N GLU A 33 9.26 -18.99 -3.69
CA GLU A 33 10.53 -19.36 -3.06
C GLU A 33 11.70 -18.65 -3.76
N LEU A 34 12.50 -17.91 -2.98
CA LEU A 34 13.65 -17.17 -3.50
C LEU A 34 14.95 -17.98 -3.36
N PRO A 35 15.86 -17.90 -4.35
CA PRO A 35 17.18 -18.50 -4.23
C PRO A 35 17.97 -17.83 -3.10
N ASN A 36 18.85 -18.59 -2.44
CA ASN A 36 19.62 -18.05 -1.32
C ASN A 36 20.73 -17.08 -1.77
N GLU A 37 21.19 -17.15 -3.01
CA GLU A 37 22.20 -16.27 -3.58
C GLU A 37 21.58 -14.91 -3.92
N ILE A 38 22.19 -13.82 -3.47
CA ILE A 38 21.71 -12.47 -3.77
C ILE A 38 22.15 -12.11 -5.20
N PRO A 39 21.22 -11.70 -6.08
CA PRO A 39 21.54 -11.30 -7.44
C PRO A 39 22.42 -10.05 -7.45
N GLU A 40 23.25 -9.91 -8.48
CA GLU A 40 24.12 -8.74 -8.65
C GLU A 40 23.29 -7.44 -8.71
N ASN A 41 23.67 -6.46 -7.91
CA ASN A 41 23.00 -5.17 -7.80
C ASN A 41 23.98 -4.10 -7.27
N GLU A 42 23.59 -2.81 -7.33
CA GLU A 42 24.43 -1.68 -6.92
C GLU A 42 24.87 -1.75 -5.44
N TYR A 43 24.10 -2.44 -4.61
CA TYR A 43 24.31 -2.57 -3.17
C TYR A 43 24.95 -3.90 -2.77
N ILE A 44 25.35 -4.75 -3.72
CA ILE A 44 25.82 -6.13 -3.45
C ILE A 44 26.97 -6.19 -2.45
N LYS A 45 27.83 -5.17 -2.44
CA LYS A 45 28.99 -5.03 -1.53
C LYS A 45 28.59 -5.01 -0.05
N TYR A 46 27.37 -4.59 0.29
CA TYR A 46 26.89 -4.61 1.68
C TYR A 46 26.60 -6.04 2.18
N PHE A 47 26.37 -7.00 1.27
CA PHE A 47 25.97 -8.35 1.65
C PHE A 47 27.14 -9.34 1.76
N GLY A 48 28.38 -8.87 1.58
CA GLY A 48 29.58 -9.69 1.76
C GLY A 48 29.79 -10.12 3.22
N PRO A 49 30.59 -11.16 3.47
CA PRO A 49 31.34 -11.95 2.48
C PRO A 49 30.50 -13.04 1.77
N ASP A 50 29.35 -13.41 2.34
CA ASP A 50 28.61 -14.60 1.90
C ASP A 50 27.63 -14.32 0.75
N TYR A 51 27.26 -13.06 0.51
CA TYR A 51 26.33 -12.62 -0.54
C TYR A 51 25.03 -13.44 -0.58
N SER A 52 24.53 -13.82 0.59
CA SER A 52 23.36 -14.69 0.74
C SER A 52 22.21 -14.03 1.50
N LEU A 53 20.98 -14.47 1.18
CA LEU A 53 19.75 -14.04 1.82
C LEU A 53 19.61 -14.61 3.25
N LYS A 54 20.01 -15.86 3.48
CA LYS A 54 19.95 -16.49 4.80
C LYS A 54 21.13 -16.04 5.65
N ILE A 55 20.83 -15.56 6.85
CA ILE A 55 21.83 -15.15 7.84
C ILE A 55 22.11 -16.35 8.75
N GLN A 56 23.39 -16.61 9.04
CA GLN A 56 23.75 -17.59 10.05
C GLN A 56 23.38 -17.05 11.44
N SER A 57 22.58 -17.80 12.18
CA SER A 57 22.25 -17.45 13.57
C SER A 57 23.50 -17.54 14.44
N GLY A 58 23.89 -16.43 15.07
CA GLY A 58 24.94 -16.44 16.09
C GLY A 58 24.51 -17.22 17.34
N HIS A 59 25.48 -17.68 18.13
CA HIS A 59 25.21 -18.34 19.41
C HIS A 59 24.91 -17.27 20.48
N LEU A 60 23.64 -16.88 20.58
CA LEU A 60 23.11 -16.10 21.69
C LEU A 60 22.36 -17.05 22.62
N GLU A 61 22.65 -16.96 23.92
CA GLU A 61 21.94 -17.75 24.93
C GLU A 61 20.47 -17.33 24.98
N ASN A 62 19.57 -18.32 24.92
CA ASN A 62 18.14 -18.08 24.98
C ASN A 62 17.65 -18.09 26.43
N PHE A 63 17.38 -16.91 26.98
CA PHE A 63 16.82 -16.75 28.33
C PHE A 63 15.30 -16.97 28.43
N ASN A 64 14.63 -17.28 27.31
CA ASN A 64 13.19 -17.54 27.29
C ASN A 64 12.91 -18.99 27.69
N SER A 65 12.79 -19.25 29.00
CA SER A 65 12.43 -20.57 29.50
C SER A 65 11.01 -20.98 29.10
N LYS A 66 10.76 -22.28 28.95
CA LYS A 66 9.44 -22.80 28.55
C LYS A 66 8.34 -22.46 29.56
N SER A 67 8.66 -22.46 30.85
CA SER A 67 7.71 -22.10 31.91
C SER A 67 7.33 -20.62 31.85
N TYR A 68 8.29 -19.72 31.61
CA TYR A 68 8.05 -18.29 31.42
C TYR A 68 7.10 -18.02 30.24
N LEU A 69 7.39 -18.60 29.07
CA LEU A 69 6.54 -18.45 27.89
C LEU A 69 5.13 -19.03 28.10
N SER A 70 5.02 -20.15 28.81
CA SER A 70 3.73 -20.78 29.11
C SER A 70 2.87 -19.91 30.03
N ALA A 71 3.48 -19.27 31.04
CA ALA A 71 2.78 -18.36 31.94
C ALA A 71 2.20 -17.15 31.19
N ILE A 72 3.01 -16.51 30.32
CA ILE A 72 2.55 -15.38 29.48
C ILE A 72 1.42 -15.83 28.54
N LYS A 73 1.57 -16.98 27.88
CA LYS A 73 0.55 -17.52 26.97
C LYS A 73 -0.80 -17.68 27.67
N VAL A 74 -0.84 -18.26 28.87
CA VAL A 74 -2.08 -18.41 29.65
C VAL A 74 -2.67 -17.05 29.95
N GLN A 75 -1.87 -16.09 30.42
CA GLN A 75 -2.34 -14.74 30.72
C GLN A 75 -2.97 -14.04 29.50
N VAL A 76 -2.32 -14.12 28.33
CA VAL A 76 -2.86 -13.54 27.08
C VAL A 76 -4.18 -14.20 26.69
N LEU A 77 -4.28 -15.52 26.80
CA LEU A 77 -5.52 -16.25 26.46
C LEU A 77 -6.67 -15.89 27.40
N GLU A 78 -6.43 -15.72 28.70
CA GLU A 78 -7.48 -15.24 29.62
C GLU A 78 -7.91 -13.81 29.29
N SER A 79 -6.99 -12.92 28.92
CA SER A 79 -7.36 -11.57 28.45
C SER A 79 -8.22 -11.61 27.17
N LEU A 80 -7.89 -12.48 26.22
CA LEU A 80 -8.66 -12.64 24.97
C LEU A 80 -10.08 -13.18 25.24
N ARG A 81 -10.28 -14.03 26.26
CA ARG A 81 -11.61 -14.53 26.64
C ARG A 81 -12.56 -13.43 27.13
N CYS A 82 -12.02 -12.35 27.70
CA CYS A 82 -12.80 -11.22 28.18
C CYS A 82 -13.26 -10.29 27.05
N ILE A 83 -12.70 -10.41 25.85
CA ILE A 83 -13.16 -9.66 24.68
C ILE A 83 -14.50 -10.25 24.25
N GLN A 84 -15.55 -9.43 24.24
CA GLN A 84 -16.85 -9.85 23.69
C GLN A 84 -16.66 -10.23 22.23
N HIS A 85 -17.01 -11.47 21.87
CA HIS A 85 -17.08 -11.91 20.49
C HIS A 85 -17.96 -10.94 19.71
N ALA A 86 -17.47 -10.41 18.59
CA ALA A 86 -18.34 -9.70 17.66
C ALA A 86 -19.41 -10.70 17.18
N PRO A 87 -20.72 -10.41 17.34
CA PRO A 87 -21.75 -11.24 16.73
C PRO A 87 -21.42 -11.33 15.24
N GLY A 88 -21.38 -12.55 14.71
CA GLY A 88 -20.85 -12.82 13.38
C GLY A 88 -21.41 -11.85 12.36
N VAL A 89 -20.56 -10.94 11.88
CA VAL A 89 -20.88 -10.12 10.72
C VAL A 89 -20.89 -11.11 9.56
N GLN A 90 -22.09 -11.52 9.15
CA GLN A 90 -22.27 -12.34 7.97
C GLN A 90 -21.77 -11.51 6.79
N MET A 91 -20.63 -11.89 6.23
CA MET A 91 -20.05 -11.22 5.07
C MET A 91 -21.01 -11.41 3.91
N GLN A 92 -21.69 -10.35 3.50
CA GLN A 92 -22.48 -10.30 2.29
C GLN A 92 -21.56 -9.89 1.14
N GLU A 93 -21.66 -10.60 0.01
CA GLU A 93 -20.97 -10.23 -1.21
C GLU A 93 -21.41 -8.81 -1.59
N VAL A 94 -20.43 -7.91 -1.77
CA VAL A 94 -20.71 -6.54 -2.21
C VAL A 94 -21.42 -6.67 -3.56
N PRO A 95 -22.63 -6.12 -3.74
CA PRO A 95 -23.27 -6.09 -5.04
C PRO A 95 -22.29 -5.49 -6.05
N PRO A 96 -22.18 -6.04 -7.27
CA PRO A 96 -21.33 -5.43 -8.29
C PRO A 96 -21.68 -3.95 -8.38
N ASP A 97 -20.65 -3.10 -8.42
CA ASP A 97 -20.82 -1.66 -8.58
C ASP A 97 -21.87 -1.43 -9.68
N PHE A 98 -22.97 -0.78 -9.29
CA PHE A 98 -24.11 -0.53 -10.17
C PHE A 98 -23.58 -0.06 -11.53
N TYR A 99 -24.09 -0.67 -12.61
CA TYR A 99 -23.88 -0.22 -14.00
C TYR A 99 -23.72 1.30 -14.02
N ILE A 100 -22.48 1.75 -14.22
CA ILE A 100 -22.20 3.15 -14.54
C ILE A 100 -22.54 3.21 -16.03
N PRO A 101 -23.60 3.93 -16.44
CA PRO A 101 -23.82 4.16 -17.87
C PRO A 101 -22.54 4.79 -18.42
N ASP A 102 -22.07 4.33 -19.58
CA ASP A 102 -21.06 5.05 -20.33
C ASP A 102 -21.66 6.44 -20.60
N PHE A 103 -21.16 7.47 -19.93
CA PHE A 103 -21.57 8.85 -20.15
C PHE A 103 -20.73 9.38 -21.30
N ASP A 104 -21.36 9.59 -22.46
CA ASP A 104 -20.73 10.32 -23.56
C ASP A 104 -20.49 11.77 -23.11
N GLU A 105 -19.22 12.15 -22.94
CA GLU A 105 -18.81 13.51 -22.57
C GLU A 105 -19.30 14.55 -23.60
N ASP A 106 -19.51 14.12 -24.85
CA ASP A 106 -19.96 14.95 -25.98
C ASP A 106 -21.44 15.39 -25.90
N GLU A 107 -22.25 14.82 -25.00
CA GLU A 107 -23.67 15.17 -24.82
C GLU A 107 -23.94 16.12 -23.63
N GLN A 108 -22.91 16.54 -22.89
CA GLN A 108 -23.10 17.47 -21.76
C GLN A 108 -23.31 18.90 -22.25
N ASN A 109 -24.46 19.48 -21.87
CA ASN A 109 -24.76 20.89 -22.12
C ASN A 109 -23.91 21.78 -21.19
N PRO A 110 -23.06 22.67 -21.72
CA PRO A 110 -22.14 23.49 -20.91
C PRO A 110 -22.85 24.44 -19.94
N ASP A 111 -24.13 24.74 -20.17
CA ASP A 111 -24.94 25.60 -19.28
C ASP A 111 -25.58 24.82 -18.11
N GLU A 112 -25.44 23.50 -18.06
CA GLU A 112 -25.99 22.65 -16.99
C GLU A 112 -24.93 22.30 -15.96
N ARG A 113 -25.27 22.47 -14.67
CA ARG A 113 -24.37 22.16 -13.57
C ARG A 113 -24.14 20.64 -13.51
N VAL A 114 -22.89 20.23 -13.76
CA VAL A 114 -22.43 18.85 -13.62
C VAL A 114 -22.71 18.32 -12.21
N HIS A 115 -23.28 17.12 -12.11
CA HIS A 115 -23.63 16.51 -10.84
C HIS A 115 -22.35 16.17 -10.05
N GLN A 116 -22.33 16.44 -8.74
CA GLN A 116 -21.12 16.32 -7.89
C GLN A 116 -20.44 14.95 -7.98
N HIS A 117 -21.20 13.88 -8.22
CA HIS A 117 -20.68 12.52 -8.39
C HIS A 117 -19.78 12.33 -9.63
N ILE A 118 -19.89 13.21 -10.64
CA ILE A 118 -19.09 13.19 -11.88
C ILE A 118 -17.77 13.92 -11.64
N GLN A 119 -17.80 15.06 -10.92
CA GLN A 119 -16.60 15.79 -10.52
C GLN A 119 -15.67 14.92 -9.66
N ASP A 120 -16.24 14.16 -8.71
CA ASP A 120 -15.45 13.30 -7.82
C ASP A 120 -14.77 12.12 -8.55
N LYS A 121 -15.19 11.79 -9.78
CA LYS A 121 -14.57 10.73 -10.61
C LYS A 121 -13.49 11.24 -11.57
N GLN A 122 -13.43 12.54 -11.83
CA GLN A 122 -12.37 13.11 -12.67
C GLN A 122 -11.07 13.18 -11.86
N ILE A 123 -10.16 12.24 -12.13
CA ILE A 123 -8.81 12.24 -11.56
C ILE A 123 -7.97 13.18 -12.43
N GLN A 124 -7.80 14.43 -12.02
CA GLN A 124 -6.74 15.28 -12.57
C GLN A 124 -5.40 14.72 -12.12
N ARG A 125 -4.52 14.45 -13.07
CA ARG A 125 -3.18 13.95 -12.78
C ARG A 125 -2.34 15.10 -12.26
N ASP A 126 -1.60 14.88 -11.17
CA ASP A 126 -0.78 15.90 -10.51
C ASP A 126 0.31 16.52 -11.42
N ASP A 127 0.59 15.93 -12.59
CA ASP A 127 1.57 16.38 -13.58
C ASP A 127 0.99 17.20 -14.75
N GLU A 128 -0.33 17.41 -14.82
CA GLU A 128 -0.97 18.25 -15.83
C GLU A 128 -1.00 19.72 -15.37
N TYR A 129 -0.03 20.50 -15.83
CA TYR A 129 0.14 21.90 -15.43
C TYR A 129 -0.45 22.93 -16.40
N TYR A 130 -0.95 22.54 -17.59
CA TYR A 130 -1.55 23.48 -18.57
C TYR A 130 -2.60 22.82 -19.48
N GLU A 131 -3.61 23.63 -19.84
CA GLU A 131 -4.79 23.40 -20.71
C GLU A 131 -6.03 22.83 -20.01
N GLY A 132 -6.68 23.68 -19.20
CA GLY A 132 -8.06 23.48 -18.75
C GLY A 132 -8.87 24.76 -18.85
N ASP A 133 -10.19 24.63 -19.02
CA ASP A 133 -11.17 25.74 -19.17
C ASP A 133 -11.24 26.72 -17.97
N ASN A 134 -10.39 26.52 -16.95
CA ASN A 134 -10.25 27.38 -15.77
C ASN A 134 -8.97 28.23 -15.78
N ASP A 135 -8.21 28.27 -16.88
CA ASP A 135 -7.07 29.18 -17.02
C ASP A 135 -7.55 30.64 -17.02
N ASN A 136 -6.90 31.48 -16.22
CA ASN A 136 -7.32 32.86 -15.94
C ASN A 136 -6.59 33.87 -16.87
N ASP A 137 -6.19 33.39 -18.05
CA ASP A 137 -5.15 33.99 -18.89
C ASP A 137 -5.73 34.68 -20.14
N HIS A 138 -7.01 34.46 -20.44
CA HIS A 138 -7.66 35.08 -21.60
C HIS A 138 -8.36 36.39 -21.23
N ALA A 139 -7.60 37.48 -21.18
CA ALA A 139 -7.91 38.75 -21.87
C ALA A 139 -7.10 39.93 -21.33
N GLU A 140 -5.98 40.26 -21.97
CA GLU A 140 -5.56 41.66 -22.17
C GLU A 140 -4.77 41.70 -23.49
N ASP A 141 -5.44 41.47 -24.62
CA ASP A 141 -4.92 41.94 -25.91
C ASP A 141 -6.07 42.42 -26.80
N GLY A 142 -6.22 43.74 -26.83
CA GLY A 142 -6.71 44.43 -28.02
C GLY A 142 -7.91 45.33 -27.83
N LEU A 143 -7.67 46.60 -27.51
CA LEU A 143 -8.51 47.68 -28.02
C LEU A 143 -7.70 48.98 -28.21
N TYR A 144 -7.18 49.22 -29.43
CA TYR A 144 -7.68 50.28 -30.34
C TYR A 144 -6.74 50.54 -31.55
N CYS A 145 -7.31 50.24 -32.71
CA CYS A 145 -7.19 50.80 -34.07
C CYS A 145 -6.15 51.87 -34.45
N ASN A 146 -5.63 51.65 -35.67
CA ASN A 146 -5.07 52.59 -36.67
C ASN A 146 -5.53 54.07 -36.57
N VAL A 147 -4.56 55.00 -36.46
CA VAL A 147 -4.18 56.03 -37.46
C VAL A 147 -2.69 56.30 -37.34
#